data_AF-A0A2S9XWV0-F1
#
_entry.id   AF-A0A2S9XWV0-F1
#
_cell.length_a   1.000
_cell.length_b   1.000
_cell.length_c   1.000
_cell.angle_alpha   90.00
_cell.angle_beta   90.00
_cell.angle_gamma   90.00
#
_symmetry.space_group_name_H-M   'P 1'
#
loop_
_entity.id
_entity.type
_entity.pdbx_description
1 polymer ?
#
loop_
_entity_poly.entity_id
_entity_poly.type
_entity_poly.pdbx_seq_one_letter_code
_entity_poly.pdbx_strand_id
1 'polypeptide(L)'
;MTATNARFATSFDGHPVAYYVFGDGPPLVMSTGIGVDHAGLWPQIEHFARSRRVIAWDYRGVGRSQPLSRSADVSVEAHARDLAAYEQAHAINPDRRVAINISFPLVASGRVDEALEWLDRDLAQHPDDIAVIETKAVTLIDAKRHGEATPIVERALGFREPSGSNPDRRWAERWREYLATNH
;
A
#
# COMPACT_ATOMS: atom_id res chain seq x y z
N MET A 1 28.83 4.96 -15.00
CA MET A 1 27.69 5.82 -14.68
C MET A 1 26.70 5.75 -15.83
N THR A 2 25.90 4.69 -15.86
CA THR A 2 24.86 4.51 -16.86
C THR A 2 23.78 5.54 -16.58
N ALA A 3 23.57 6.45 -17.52
CA ALA A 3 22.50 7.43 -17.44
C ALA A 3 21.16 6.70 -17.52
N THR A 4 20.62 6.31 -16.37
CA THR A 4 19.24 5.85 -16.28
C THR A 4 18.36 7.10 -16.42
N ASN A 5 17.53 7.13 -17.47
CA ASN A 5 16.56 8.19 -17.66
C ASN A 5 15.54 8.13 -16.52
N ALA A 6 15.72 9.03 -15.54
CA ALA A 6 14.74 9.23 -14.49
C ALA A 6 13.45 9.73 -15.15
N ARG A 7 12.36 9.17 -14.68
CA ARG A 7 11.02 9.63 -14.96
C ARG A 7 10.41 10.15 -13.67
N PHE A 8 9.31 10.88 -13.74
CA PHE A 8 8.70 11.54 -12.59
C PHE A 8 7.21 11.23 -12.49
N ALA A 9 6.74 10.99 -11.28
CA ALA A 9 5.32 10.99 -10.93
C ALA A 9 5.04 12.18 -10.00
N THR A 10 3.82 12.70 -10.04
CA THR A 10 3.38 13.76 -9.13
C THR A 10 2.69 13.12 -7.94
N SER A 11 3.21 13.39 -6.74
CA SER A 11 2.62 12.90 -5.49
C SER A 11 1.36 13.67 -5.10
N PHE A 12 0.69 13.22 -4.04
CA PHE A 12 -0.56 13.77 -3.50
C PHE A 12 -0.51 15.26 -3.14
N ASP A 13 0.69 15.79 -2.84
CA ASP A 13 0.96 17.18 -2.49
C ASP A 13 1.63 17.97 -3.63
N GLY A 14 1.68 17.41 -4.84
CA GLY A 14 2.34 18.00 -5.99
C GLY A 14 3.86 17.79 -6.03
N HIS A 15 4.45 17.12 -5.02
CA HIS A 15 5.88 16.84 -5.00
C HIS A 15 6.28 15.90 -6.16
N PRO A 16 7.31 16.24 -6.96
CA PRO A 16 7.81 15.36 -8.00
C PRO A 16 8.63 14.23 -7.36
N VAL A 17 8.26 13.00 -7.66
CA VAL A 17 8.95 11.82 -7.14
C VAL A 17 9.58 11.07 -8.32
N ALA A 18 10.89 10.93 -8.31
CA ALA A 18 11.69 10.33 -9.38
C ALA A 18 11.66 8.80 -9.30
N TYR A 19 11.53 8.15 -10.45
CA TYR A 19 11.60 6.70 -10.55
C TYR A 19 12.34 6.26 -11.82
N TYR A 20 12.69 4.98 -11.81
CA TYR A 20 13.58 4.35 -12.78
C TYR A 20 13.03 2.97 -13.10
N VAL A 21 13.02 2.61 -14.38
CA VAL A 21 12.48 1.34 -14.86
C VAL A 21 13.58 0.56 -15.55
N PHE A 22 13.72 -0.72 -15.19
CA PHE A 22 14.74 -1.62 -15.72
C PHE A 22 14.12 -2.98 -16.07
N GLY A 23 14.48 -3.52 -17.24
CA GLY A 23 13.95 -4.79 -17.73
C GLY A 23 12.46 -4.72 -18.13
N ASP A 24 11.95 -5.80 -18.72
CA ASP A 24 10.64 -5.82 -19.39
C ASP A 24 9.73 -6.97 -18.90
N GLY A 25 10.04 -7.59 -17.75
CA GLY A 25 9.29 -8.72 -17.19
C GLY A 25 8.10 -8.32 -16.28
N PRO A 26 7.59 -9.26 -15.45
CA PRO A 26 6.59 -8.95 -14.43
C PRO A 26 7.08 -7.85 -13.47
N PRO A 27 6.19 -6.96 -13.01
CA PRO A 27 6.56 -5.82 -12.18
C PRO A 27 7.19 -6.25 -10.84
N LEU A 28 8.18 -5.49 -10.39
CA LEU A 28 8.74 -5.53 -9.05
C LEU A 28 9.05 -4.10 -8.61
N VAL A 29 8.34 -3.58 -7.61
CA VAL A 29 8.63 -2.26 -7.03
C VAL A 29 9.66 -2.42 -5.91
N MET A 30 10.73 -1.62 -5.95
CA MET A 30 11.80 -1.62 -4.97
C MET A 30 11.84 -0.28 -4.24
N SER A 31 11.53 -0.32 -2.95
CA SER A 31 11.64 0.83 -2.06
C SER A 31 13.07 0.94 -1.52
N THR A 32 13.75 2.04 -1.83
CA THR A 32 15.20 2.24 -1.55
C THR A 32 15.50 2.51 -0.08
N GLY A 33 14.48 2.86 0.72
CA GLY A 33 14.65 3.29 2.10
C GLY A 33 15.12 4.74 2.20
N ILE A 34 15.15 5.27 3.43
CA ILE A 34 15.54 6.66 3.69
C ILE A 34 17.07 6.79 3.62
N GLY A 35 17.55 7.86 2.97
CA GLY A 35 18.97 8.24 2.96
C GLY A 35 19.82 7.58 1.87
N VAL A 36 19.22 6.74 1.03
CA VAL A 36 19.89 6.06 -0.08
C VAL A 36 19.01 6.19 -1.33
N ASP A 37 19.58 6.67 -2.43
CA ASP A 37 18.89 6.70 -3.72
C ASP A 37 18.88 5.30 -4.37
N HIS A 38 18.18 5.14 -5.49
CA HIS A 38 18.12 3.85 -6.19
C HIS A 38 19.49 3.24 -6.53
N ALA A 39 20.56 4.03 -6.65
CA ALA A 39 21.89 3.51 -6.96
C ALA A 39 22.46 2.64 -5.81
N GLY A 40 22.03 2.88 -4.56
CA GLY A 40 22.41 2.00 -3.45
C GLY A 40 21.83 0.59 -3.52
N LEU A 41 20.82 0.36 -4.38
CA LEU A 41 20.26 -0.96 -4.67
C LEU A 41 20.72 -1.52 -6.03
N TRP A 42 21.75 -0.94 -6.65
CA TRP A 42 22.17 -1.31 -8.00
C TRP A 42 22.43 -2.81 -8.19
N PRO A 43 23.15 -3.52 -7.31
CA PRO A 43 23.36 -4.97 -7.46
C PRO A 43 22.04 -5.77 -7.49
N GLN A 44 21.06 -5.37 -6.69
CA GLN A 44 19.74 -5.99 -6.64
C GLN A 44 18.93 -5.65 -7.89
N ILE A 45 18.96 -4.38 -8.33
CA ILE A 45 18.31 -3.93 -9.56
C ILE A 45 18.85 -4.72 -10.74
N GLU A 46 20.18 -4.82 -10.91
CA GLU A 46 20.80 -5.60 -11.98
C GLU A 46 20.43 -7.07 -11.93
N HIS A 47 20.37 -7.66 -10.74
CA HIS A 47 19.98 -9.06 -10.57
C HIS A 47 18.53 -9.30 -11.02
N PHE A 48 17.58 -8.52 -10.50
CA PHE A 48 16.17 -8.72 -10.77
C PHE A 48 15.75 -8.26 -12.16
N ALA A 49 16.37 -7.22 -12.72
CA ALA A 49 16.08 -6.71 -14.06
C ALA A 49 16.31 -7.74 -15.19
N ARG A 50 17.05 -8.84 -14.91
CA ARG A 50 17.21 -9.97 -15.83
C ARG A 50 15.91 -10.72 -16.11
N SER A 51 14.93 -10.64 -15.22
CA SER A 51 13.66 -11.40 -15.32
C SER A 51 12.42 -10.61 -14.93
N ARG A 52 12.58 -9.43 -14.32
CA ARG A 52 11.51 -8.56 -13.84
C ARG A 52 11.61 -7.19 -14.50
N ARG A 53 10.48 -6.50 -14.59
CA ARG A 53 10.45 -5.06 -14.79
C ARG A 53 10.58 -4.42 -13.42
N VAL A 54 11.80 -4.05 -13.06
CA VAL A 54 12.13 -3.44 -11.77
C VAL A 54 11.80 -1.96 -11.83
N ILE A 55 11.06 -1.46 -10.85
CA ILE A 55 10.77 -0.05 -10.66
C ILE A 55 11.37 0.37 -9.34
N ALA A 56 12.46 1.11 -9.42
CA ALA A 56 13.10 1.73 -8.27
C ALA A 56 12.70 3.20 -8.22
N TRP A 57 12.63 3.78 -7.03
CA TRP A 57 12.20 5.16 -6.84
C TRP A 57 12.99 5.83 -5.74
N ASP A 58 13.24 7.13 -5.91
CA ASP A 58 13.91 7.93 -4.89
C ASP A 58 12.84 8.50 -3.96
N TYR A 59 12.99 8.29 -2.64
CA TYR A 59 12.08 8.87 -1.65
C TYR A 59 12.08 10.40 -1.75
N ARG A 60 10.97 11.06 -1.41
CA ARG A 60 10.89 12.53 -1.38
C ARG A 60 12.09 13.14 -0.65
N GLY A 61 12.76 14.10 -1.29
CA GLY A 61 13.98 14.73 -0.75
C GLY A 61 15.28 13.94 -0.93
N VAL A 62 15.26 12.79 -1.60
CA VAL A 62 16.45 11.97 -1.91
C VAL A 62 16.68 11.94 -3.43
N GLY A 63 17.95 11.83 -3.86
CA GLY A 63 18.30 11.59 -5.25
C GLY A 63 17.71 12.66 -6.19
N ARG A 64 16.94 12.22 -7.20
CA ARG A 64 16.26 13.11 -8.15
C ARG A 64 14.87 13.56 -7.69
N SER A 65 14.35 13.10 -6.55
CA SER A 65 13.13 13.61 -5.90
C SER A 65 13.40 14.85 -5.04
N GLN A 66 14.39 15.65 -5.43
CA GLN A 66 14.79 16.89 -4.77
C GLN A 66 14.38 18.11 -5.62
N PRO A 67 14.21 19.30 -5.02
CA PRO A 67 14.38 19.61 -3.60
C PRO A 67 13.16 19.28 -2.74
N LEU A 68 13.39 19.00 -1.45
CA LEU A 68 12.32 18.92 -0.46
C LEU A 68 11.89 20.34 -0.06
N SER A 69 10.59 20.63 -0.07
CA SER A 69 10.10 21.91 0.47
C SER A 69 10.32 21.96 2.00
N ARG A 70 10.51 23.15 2.57
CA ARG A 70 10.78 23.31 4.01
C ARG A 70 9.69 22.73 4.92
N SER A 71 8.46 22.64 4.41
CA SER A 71 7.29 22.13 5.13
C SER A 71 6.83 20.78 4.59
N ALA A 72 7.66 20.07 3.82
CA ALA A 72 7.27 18.78 3.27
C ALA A 72 7.09 17.75 4.38
N ASP A 73 6.00 16.99 4.31
CA ASP A 73 5.80 15.82 5.15
C ASP A 73 6.70 14.68 4.66
N VAL A 74 7.55 14.14 5.52
CA VAL A 74 8.44 12.98 5.25
C VAL A 74 8.08 11.78 6.13
N SER A 75 6.83 11.74 6.62
CA SER A 75 6.30 10.62 7.38
C SER A 75 6.27 9.32 6.56
N VAL A 76 6.15 8.18 7.23
CA VAL A 76 5.92 6.88 6.57
C VAL A 76 4.66 6.92 5.71
N GLU A 77 3.65 7.66 6.14
CA GLU A 77 2.40 7.87 5.40
C GLU A 77 2.62 8.66 4.11
N ALA A 78 3.42 9.73 4.15
CA ALA A 78 3.79 10.47 2.95
C ALA A 78 4.52 9.58 1.94
N HIS A 79 5.45 8.74 2.40
CA HIS A 79 6.13 7.76 1.54
C HIS A 79 5.18 6.70 0.99
N ALA A 80 4.19 6.24 1.77
CA ALA A 80 3.17 5.31 1.28
C ALA A 80 2.29 5.95 0.19
N ARG A 81 1.99 7.25 0.32
CA ARG A 81 1.27 8.00 -0.72
C ARG A 81 2.13 8.31 -1.94
N ASP A 82 3.44 8.52 -1.78
CA ASP A 82 4.37 8.59 -2.92
C ASP A 82 4.33 7.28 -3.71
N LEU A 83 4.47 6.15 -3.01
CA LEU A 83 4.39 4.81 -3.60
C LEU A 83 3.08 4.63 -4.40
N ALA A 84 1.96 5.07 -3.83
CA ALA A 84 0.66 5.02 -4.49
C ALA A 84 0.60 5.80 -5.80
N ALA A 85 1.21 7.00 -5.86
CA ALA A 85 1.25 7.80 -7.07
C ALA A 85 2.00 7.07 -8.21
N TYR A 86 3.06 6.32 -7.89
CA TYR A 86 3.79 5.51 -8.87
C TYR A 86 2.99 4.33 -9.40
N GLU A 87 2.36 3.57 -8.50
CA GLU A 87 1.56 2.39 -8.86
C GLU A 87 0.43 2.80 -9.81
N GLN A 88 -0.24 3.93 -9.52
CA GLN A 88 -1.27 4.52 -10.38
C GLN A 88 -0.73 4.96 -11.73
N ALA A 89 0.38 5.72 -11.77
CA ALA A 89 0.92 6.25 -13.01
C ALA A 89 1.38 5.17 -14.01
N HIS A 90 1.55 3.91 -13.56
CA HIS A 90 2.14 2.86 -14.39
C HIS A 90 1.37 1.54 -14.43
N ALA A 91 0.23 1.44 -13.75
CA ALA A 91 -0.54 0.20 -13.65
C ALA A 91 0.32 -1.01 -13.22
N ILE A 92 1.31 -0.78 -12.36
CA ILE A 92 2.33 -1.77 -11.98
C ILE A 92 1.82 -2.74 -10.90
N ASN A 93 0.76 -2.34 -10.20
CA ASN A 93 -0.14 -3.18 -9.42
C ASN A 93 -1.51 -2.49 -9.48
N PRO A 94 -2.44 -2.90 -10.36
CA PRO A 94 -3.83 -2.52 -10.17
C PRO A 94 -4.42 -3.15 -8.89
N ASP A 95 -3.75 -4.16 -8.31
CA ASP A 95 -4.05 -4.69 -6.98
C ASP A 95 -3.71 -3.65 -5.91
N ARG A 96 -4.78 -3.03 -5.46
CA ARG A 96 -4.95 -1.76 -4.76
C ARG A 96 -4.48 -1.72 -3.32
N ARG A 97 -3.25 -2.17 -3.05
CA ARG A 97 -2.72 -2.19 -1.67
C ARG A 97 -2.35 -0.81 -1.11
N VAL A 98 -2.56 0.27 -1.87
CA VAL A 98 -2.38 1.65 -1.41
C VAL A 98 -3.12 1.94 -0.10
N ALA A 99 -4.41 1.57 -0.04
CA ALA A 99 -5.21 1.84 1.16
C ALA A 99 -4.67 1.09 2.38
N ILE A 100 -4.24 -0.17 2.19
CA ILE A 100 -3.60 -0.99 3.22
C ILE A 100 -2.26 -0.39 3.66
N ASN A 101 -1.43 0.01 2.70
CA ASN A 101 -0.10 0.58 2.97
C ASN A 101 -0.19 1.91 3.71
N ILE A 102 -1.23 2.71 3.44
CA ILE A 102 -1.50 3.97 4.14
C ILE A 102 -2.17 3.71 5.50
N SER A 103 -3.06 2.73 5.62
CA SER A 103 -3.80 2.47 6.87
C SER A 103 -2.89 2.04 8.02
N PHE A 104 -1.86 1.23 7.77
CA PHE A 104 -0.96 0.76 8.83
C PHE A 104 -0.23 1.88 9.61
N PRO A 105 0.50 2.82 8.97
CA PRO A 105 1.15 3.91 9.70
C PRO A 105 0.14 4.85 10.38
N LEU A 106 -1.06 5.01 9.81
CA LEU A 106 -2.15 5.78 10.41
C LEU A 106 -2.62 5.14 11.73
N VAL A 107 -2.90 3.84 11.72
CA VAL A 107 -3.30 3.08 12.92
C VAL A 107 -2.20 3.12 13.97
N ALA A 108 -0.94 2.90 13.58
CA ALA A 108 0.20 2.97 14.49
C ALA A 108 0.35 4.35 15.16
N SER A 109 -0.12 5.41 14.49
CA SER A 109 -0.11 6.78 15.00
C SER A 109 -1.42 7.18 15.71
N GLY A 110 -2.32 6.22 15.96
CA GLY A 110 -3.62 6.45 16.61
C GLY A 110 -4.68 7.10 15.73
N ARG A 111 -4.41 7.33 14.44
CA ARG A 111 -5.31 8.01 13.49
C ARG A 111 -6.23 7.00 12.79
N VAL A 112 -6.99 6.28 13.61
CA VAL A 112 -7.82 5.15 13.15
C VAL A 112 -8.89 5.58 12.16
N ASP A 113 -9.57 6.71 12.38
CA ASP A 113 -10.62 7.19 11.48
C ASP A 113 -10.08 7.48 10.07
N GLU A 114 -8.94 8.15 9.98
CA GLU A 114 -8.29 8.42 8.69
C GLU A 114 -7.86 7.12 7.98
N ALA A 115 -7.41 6.12 8.74
CA ALA A 115 -7.11 4.80 8.17
C ALA A 115 -8.34 4.16 7.55
N LEU A 116 -9.48 4.22 8.25
CA LEU A 116 -10.74 3.68 7.77
C LEU A 116 -11.26 4.42 6.55
N GLU A 117 -11.10 5.74 6.47
CA GLU A 117 -11.47 6.52 5.27
C GLU A 117 -10.70 6.06 4.01
N TRP A 118 -9.42 5.72 4.15
CA TRP A 118 -8.63 5.18 3.05
C TRP A 118 -9.13 3.80 2.60
N LEU A 119 -9.40 2.91 3.56
CA LEU A 119 -9.93 1.57 3.28
C LEU A 119 -11.34 1.66 2.68
N ASP A 120 -12.17 2.60 3.13
CA ASP A 120 -13.53 2.80 2.63
C ASP A 120 -13.56 3.36 1.20
N ARG A 121 -12.69 4.32 0.90
CA ARG A 121 -12.50 4.80 -0.47
C ARG A 121 -12.08 3.68 -1.41
N ASP A 122 -11.33 2.72 -0.90
CA ASP A 122 -10.92 1.56 -1.68
C ASP A 122 -12.08 0.60 -1.95
N LEU A 123 -12.76 0.17 -0.89
CA LEU A 123 -13.92 -0.73 -0.95
C LEU A 123 -15.10 -0.14 -1.72
N ALA A 124 -15.23 1.19 -1.80
CA ALA A 124 -16.24 1.85 -2.63
C ALA A 124 -16.04 1.58 -4.13
N GLN A 125 -14.81 1.30 -4.55
CA GLN A 125 -14.45 1.02 -5.94
C GLN A 125 -14.19 -0.48 -6.17
N HIS A 126 -13.76 -1.18 -5.13
CA HIS A 126 -13.42 -2.61 -5.15
C HIS A 126 -14.15 -3.30 -4.00
N PRO A 127 -15.47 -3.49 -4.12
CA PRO A 127 -16.26 -4.01 -3.01
C PRO A 127 -15.79 -5.39 -2.56
N ASP A 128 -15.26 -6.21 -3.46
CA ASP A 128 -14.90 -7.60 -3.13
C ASP A 128 -13.39 -7.79 -2.89
N ASP A 129 -12.63 -6.70 -2.67
CA ASP A 129 -11.22 -6.81 -2.27
C ASP A 129 -11.12 -7.35 -0.84
N ILE A 130 -10.94 -8.67 -0.74
CA ILE A 130 -10.92 -9.39 0.53
C ILE A 130 -9.78 -8.91 1.45
N ALA A 131 -8.62 -8.55 0.90
CA ALA A 131 -7.49 -8.08 1.69
C ALA A 131 -7.80 -6.74 2.38
N VAL A 132 -8.53 -5.86 1.70
CA VAL A 132 -8.98 -4.57 2.27
C VAL A 132 -10.10 -4.79 3.29
N ILE A 133 -11.04 -5.72 3.03
CA ILE A 133 -12.09 -6.10 3.99
C ILE A 133 -11.46 -6.60 5.29
N GLU A 134 -10.50 -7.53 5.21
CA GLU A 134 -9.79 -8.05 6.38
C GLU A 134 -9.04 -6.96 7.12
N THR A 135 -8.31 -6.11 6.40
CA THR A 135 -7.57 -4.98 6.99
C THR A 135 -8.51 -4.04 7.73
N LYS A 136 -9.68 -3.72 7.16
CA LYS A 136 -10.70 -2.89 7.81
C LYS A 136 -11.27 -3.56 9.06
N ALA A 137 -11.60 -4.85 8.99
CA ALA A 137 -12.10 -5.59 10.14
C ALA A 137 -11.11 -5.58 11.31
N VAL A 138 -9.84 -5.93 11.06
CA VAL A 138 -8.79 -5.93 12.08
C VAL A 138 -8.58 -4.53 12.66
N THR A 139 -8.53 -3.50 11.81
CA THR A 139 -8.40 -2.10 12.25
C THR A 139 -9.51 -1.70 13.22
N LEU A 140 -10.76 -2.06 12.93
CA LEU A 140 -11.91 -1.78 13.80
C LEU A 140 -11.86 -2.57 15.11
N ILE A 141 -11.45 -3.84 15.05
CA ILE A 141 -11.32 -4.71 16.23
C ILE A 141 -10.23 -4.19 17.18
N ASP A 142 -9.06 -3.84 16.65
CA ASP A 142 -7.95 -3.30 17.43
C ASP A 142 -8.32 -1.96 18.07
N ALA A 143 -9.11 -1.14 17.36
CA ALA A 143 -9.68 0.10 17.86
C ALA A 143 -10.88 -0.07 18.81
N LYS A 144 -11.28 -1.31 19.15
CA LYS A 144 -12.44 -1.63 20.01
C LYS A 144 -13.78 -1.14 19.50
N ARG A 145 -13.89 -0.92 18.19
CA ARG A 145 -15.14 -0.53 17.50
C ARG A 145 -15.88 -1.78 17.04
N HIS A 146 -16.18 -2.68 17.98
CA HIS A 146 -16.71 -4.02 17.70
C HIS A 146 -18.04 -4.01 16.92
N GLY A 147 -18.92 -3.05 17.22
CA GLY A 147 -20.19 -2.87 16.51
C GLY A 147 -20.02 -2.59 15.01
N GLU A 148 -18.97 -1.85 14.65
CA GLU A 148 -18.63 -1.55 13.26
C GLU A 148 -17.83 -2.68 12.60
N ALA A 149 -17.02 -3.41 13.36
CA ALA A 149 -16.26 -4.56 12.85
C ALA A 149 -17.18 -5.73 12.43
N THR A 150 -18.25 -5.96 13.18
CA THR A 150 -19.17 -7.09 12.98
C THR A 150 -19.68 -7.22 11.54
N PRO A 151 -20.29 -6.19 10.92
CA PRO A 151 -20.76 -6.30 9.54
C PRO A 151 -19.62 -6.53 8.52
N ILE A 152 -18.39 -6.10 8.82
CA ILE A 152 -17.24 -6.31 7.94
C ILE A 152 -16.76 -7.76 8.01
N VAL A 153 -16.71 -8.36 9.20
CA VAL A 153 -16.38 -9.79 9.38
C VAL A 153 -17.44 -10.68 8.74
N GLU A 154 -18.73 -10.34 8.86
CA GLU A 154 -19.82 -11.07 8.19
C GLU A 154 -19.70 -10.99 6.67
N ARG A 155 -19.26 -9.85 6.13
CA ARG A 155 -18.98 -9.71 4.70
C ARG A 155 -17.86 -10.64 4.25
N ALA A 156 -16.77 -10.74 5.01
CA ALA A 156 -15.67 -11.66 4.71
C ALA A 156 -16.10 -13.14 4.76
N LEU A 157 -17.01 -13.51 5.68
CA LEU A 157 -17.63 -14.84 5.70
C LEU A 157 -18.46 -15.15 4.46
N GLY A 158 -19.10 -14.12 3.90
CA GLY A 158 -19.90 -14.21 2.68
C GLY A 158 -19.06 -14.38 1.40
N PHE A 159 -17.81 -13.94 1.40
CA PHE A 159 -16.93 -13.97 0.22
C PHE A 159 -16.72 -15.41 -0.30
N ARG A 160 -16.71 -15.56 -1.63
CA ARG A 160 -16.44 -16.83 -2.32
C ARG A 160 -15.56 -16.56 -3.54
N GLU A 161 -14.49 -17.32 -3.66
CA GLU A 161 -13.71 -17.38 -4.91
C GLU A 161 -14.52 -18.07 -6.03
N PRO A 162 -14.10 -17.96 -7.31
CA PRO A 162 -14.77 -18.64 -8.42
C PRO A 162 -14.89 -20.17 -8.26
N SER A 163 -13.97 -20.80 -7.53
CA SER A 163 -13.99 -22.21 -7.14
C SER A 163 -15.07 -22.55 -6.11
N GLY A 164 -15.70 -21.54 -5.50
CA GLY A 164 -16.65 -21.68 -4.39
C GLY A 164 -15.99 -21.79 -3.01
N SER A 165 -14.66 -21.78 -2.91
CA SER A 165 -13.95 -21.74 -1.62
C SER A 165 -14.01 -20.36 -0.98
N ASN A 166 -13.84 -20.32 0.34
CA ASN A 166 -13.47 -19.12 1.08
C ASN A 166 -12.22 -19.46 1.90
N PRO A 167 -11.03 -19.04 1.47
CA PRO A 167 -9.78 -19.36 2.17
C PRO A 167 -9.75 -18.77 3.58
N ASP A 168 -10.40 -17.63 3.78
CA ASP A 168 -10.37 -16.84 5.01
C ASP A 168 -11.54 -17.14 5.95
N ARG A 169 -12.36 -18.14 5.61
CA ARG A 169 -13.54 -18.52 6.41
C ARG A 169 -13.18 -18.78 7.89
N ARG A 170 -12.10 -19.51 8.15
CA ARG A 170 -11.66 -19.81 9.52
C ARG A 170 -11.23 -18.56 10.28
N TRP A 171 -10.57 -17.62 9.59
CA TRP A 171 -10.20 -16.32 10.17
C TRP A 171 -11.46 -15.54 10.55
N ALA A 172 -12.44 -15.49 9.65
CA ALA A 172 -13.65 -14.71 9.87
C ALA A 172 -14.57 -15.34 10.94
N GLU A 173 -14.67 -16.68 10.99
CA GLU A 173 -15.42 -17.41 12.04
C GLU A 173 -14.85 -17.11 13.43
N ARG A 174 -13.51 -17.11 13.57
CA ARG A 174 -12.84 -16.78 14.83
C ARG A 174 -13.14 -15.36 15.29
N TRP A 175 -13.08 -14.37 14.40
CA TRP A 175 -13.39 -12.99 14.77
C TRP A 175 -14.87 -12.77 15.05
N ARG A 176 -15.76 -13.49 14.37
CA ARG A 176 -17.19 -13.49 14.67
C ARG A 176 -17.45 -13.95 16.10
N GLU A 177 -16.83 -15.04 16.54
CA GLU A 177 -16.94 -15.54 17.91
C GLU A 177 -16.38 -14.55 18.93
N TYR A 178 -15.22 -13.95 18.63
CA TYR A 178 -14.64 -12.90 19.47
C TYR A 178 -15.60 -11.71 19.62
N LEU A 179 -16.16 -11.20 18.53
CA LEU A 179 -17.08 -10.05 18.54
C LEU A 179 -18.41 -10.34 19.22
N ALA A 180 -18.89 -11.59 19.16
CA ALA A 180 -20.10 -12.01 19.88
C ALA A 180 -19.92 -12.05 21.41
N THR A 181 -18.68 -12.15 21.89
CA THR A 181 -18.35 -12.24 23.31
C THR A 181 -17.77 -10.94 23.88
N ASN A 182 -17.47 -9.95 23.03
CA ASN A 182 -16.85 -8.68 23.42
C ASN A 182 -17.64 -7.53 22.79
N HIS A 183 -18.55 -6.93 23.57
CA HIS A 183 -19.30 -5.72 23.18
C HIS A 183 -18.57 -4.46 23.65
#